data_AF-A0A7R7VVL5-F1
#
_entry.id   AF-A0A7R7VVL5-F1
#
_cell.length_a   1.000
_cell.length_b   1.000
_cell.length_c   1.000
_cell.angle_alpha   90.00
_cell.angle_beta   90.00
_cell.angle_gamma   90.00
#
_symmetry.space_group_name_H-M   'P 1'
#
loop_
_entity.id
_entity.type
_entity.pdbx_description
1 polymer ?
#
loop_
_entity_poly.entity_id
_entity_poly.type
_entity_poly.pdbx_seq_one_letter_code
_entity_poly.pdbx_strand_id
1 'polypeptide(L)'
;MLPSHGNFAVGWIAAIHKEYVAARQVLDEVYEDLEFPRPAEDLNSYTLGRMERHYVVIACLPSGSYGAQAAAEAVERMKSSFPMIRFVLMVGVAGGAPTQADVRLGDVVGT
;
A
#
# COMPACT_ATOMS: atom_id res chain seq x y z
N MET A 1 -13.20 7.10 -17.22
CA MET A 1 -12.13 6.61 -18.11
C MET A 1 -11.20 5.76 -17.26
N LEU A 2 -10.87 4.55 -17.69
CA LEU A 2 -9.96 3.68 -16.93
C LEU A 2 -8.55 4.28 -16.93
N PRO A 3 -7.81 4.23 -15.81
CA PRO A 3 -6.45 4.71 -15.77
C PRO A 3 -5.52 3.84 -16.61
N SER A 4 -4.53 4.47 -17.22
CA SER A 4 -3.39 3.78 -17.79
C SER A 4 -2.41 3.37 -16.69
N HIS A 5 -1.54 2.41 -17.01
CA HIS A 5 -0.49 1.92 -16.13
C HIS A 5 0.36 3.06 -15.51
N GLY A 6 0.66 4.09 -16.30
CA GLY A 6 1.48 5.23 -15.89
C GLY A 6 0.76 6.28 -15.02
N ASN A 7 -0.51 6.09 -14.67
CA ASN A 7 -1.21 7.03 -13.80
C ASN A 7 -1.00 6.76 -12.31
N PHE A 8 -0.63 5.53 -11.95
CA PHE A 8 -0.46 5.09 -10.57
C PHE A 8 0.81 5.70 -9.97
N ALA A 9 0.61 6.64 -9.03
CA ALA A 9 1.67 7.45 -8.47
C ALA A 9 1.87 7.25 -6.96
N VAL A 10 0.92 6.60 -6.29
CA VAL A 10 0.93 6.38 -4.85
C VAL A 10 0.91 4.87 -4.57
N GLY A 11 1.93 4.37 -3.89
CA GLY A 11 1.91 3.03 -3.32
C GLY A 11 1.39 3.05 -1.88
N TRP A 12 0.68 2.00 -1.48
CA TRP A 12 0.25 1.76 -0.12
C TRP A 12 0.58 0.30 0.23
N ILE A 13 1.39 0.09 1.27
CA ILE A 13 1.67 -1.23 1.83
C ILE A 13 0.92 -1.37 3.15
N ALA A 14 0.10 -2.42 3.24
CA ALA A 14 -0.50 -2.89 4.48
C ALA A 14 0.30 -4.09 5.01
N ALA A 15 0.59 -4.13 6.31
CA ALA A 15 1.37 -5.21 6.91
C ALA A 15 0.53 -6.48 7.08
N ILE A 16 -0.77 -6.33 7.39
CA ILE A 16 -1.69 -7.44 7.56
C ILE A 16 -2.98 -7.30 6.76
N HIS A 17 -3.65 -8.44 6.56
CA HIS A 17 -4.91 -8.50 5.83
C HIS A 17 -6.00 -7.57 6.39
N LYS A 18 -6.06 -7.38 7.72
CA LYS A 18 -7.04 -6.46 8.32
C LYS A 18 -6.82 -5.01 7.90
N GLU A 19 -5.55 -4.57 7.87
CA GLU A 19 -5.17 -3.24 7.41
C GLU A 19 -5.40 -3.09 5.91
N TYR A 20 -5.12 -4.13 5.13
CA TYR A 20 -5.39 -4.16 3.70
C TYR A 20 -6.89 -4.02 3.40
N VAL A 21 -7.74 -4.76 4.11
CA VAL A 21 -9.20 -4.63 3.96
C VAL A 21 -9.64 -3.21 4.30
N ALA A 22 -9.13 -2.62 5.38
CA ALA A 22 -9.42 -1.23 5.73
C ALA A 22 -8.97 -0.26 4.62
N ALA A 23 -7.74 -0.40 4.12
CA ALA A 23 -7.21 0.45 3.05
C ALA A 23 -8.06 0.37 1.77
N ARG A 24 -8.54 -0.82 1.39
CA ARG A 24 -9.44 -0.98 0.24
C ARG A 24 -10.77 -0.25 0.42
N GLN A 25 -11.33 -0.19 1.62
CA GLN A 25 -12.60 0.48 1.91
C GLN A 25 -12.48 2.01 1.88
N VAL A 26 -11.25 2.55 1.96
CA VAL A 26 -10.99 3.99 1.92
C VAL A 26 -10.91 4.51 0.48
N LEU A 27 -10.80 3.64 -0.52
CA LEU A 27 -10.80 4.02 -1.94
C LEU A 27 -12.18 4.53 -2.37
N ASP A 28 -12.22 5.62 -3.14
CA ASP A 28 -13.47 6.10 -3.77
C ASP A 28 -13.90 5.18 -4.92
N GLU A 29 -12.93 4.55 -5.58
CA GLU A 29 -13.12 3.70 -6.74
C GLU A 29 -12.08 2.58 -6.74
N VAL A 30 -12.52 1.36 -7.02
CA VAL A 30 -11.69 0.16 -7.12
C VAL A 30 -11.76 -0.34 -8.57
N TYR A 31 -10.61 -0.62 -9.18
CA TYR A 31 -10.50 -1.13 -10.55
C TYR A 31 -10.20 -2.63 -10.52
N GLU A 32 -11.23 -3.47 -10.41
CA GLU A 32 -11.07 -4.93 -10.21
C GLU A 32 -10.52 -5.68 -11.43
N ASP A 33 -10.94 -5.31 -12.64
CA ASP A 33 -10.56 -6.00 -13.89
C ASP A 33 -9.37 -5.36 -14.61
N LEU A 34 -8.65 -4.46 -13.94
CA LEU A 34 -7.56 -3.71 -14.55
C LEU A 34 -6.23 -4.45 -14.37
N GLU A 35 -5.73 -5.04 -15.45
CA GLU A 35 -4.45 -5.74 -15.47
C GLU A 35 -3.40 -4.99 -16.28
N PHE A 36 -2.14 -5.06 -15.83
CA PHE A 36 -0.99 -4.51 -16.53
C PHE A 36 0.12 -5.55 -16.65
N PRO A 37 0.95 -5.48 -17.71
CA PRO A 37 2.15 -6.29 -17.80
C PRO A 37 3.06 -6.02 -16.60
N ARG A 38 3.45 -7.07 -15.90
CA ARG A 38 4.30 -7.00 -14.71
C ARG A 38 5.41 -8.06 -14.76
N PRO A 39 6.56 -7.82 -14.12
CA PRO A 39 7.64 -8.79 -14.06
C PRO A 39 7.19 -10.10 -13.42
N ALA A 40 7.72 -11.24 -13.88
CA ALA A 40 7.32 -12.56 -13.39
C ALA A 40 7.73 -12.80 -11.93
N GLU A 41 8.78 -12.11 -11.48
CA GLU A 41 9.29 -12.11 -10.12
C GLU A 41 8.44 -11.29 -9.14
N ASP A 42 7.48 -10.49 -9.64
CA ASP A 42 6.55 -9.77 -8.79
C ASP A 42 5.39 -10.66 -8.33
N LEU A 43 5.59 -11.23 -7.15
CA LEU A 43 4.62 -12.10 -6.48
C LEU A 43 3.57 -11.34 -5.66
N ASN A 44 3.59 -10.00 -5.65
CA ASN A 44 2.60 -9.24 -4.91
C ASN A 44 1.22 -9.35 -5.56
N SER A 45 0.18 -9.24 -4.75
CA SER A 45 -1.19 -8.99 -5.20
C SER A 45 -1.53 -7.53 -4.97
N TYR A 46 -2.13 -6.89 -5.97
CA TYR A 46 -2.45 -5.47 -5.93
C TYR A 46 -3.96 -5.25 -5.98
N THR A 47 -4.45 -4.29 -5.21
CA THR A 47 -5.69 -3.58 -5.51
C THR A 47 -5.34 -2.24 -6.14
N LEU A 48 -5.91 -1.98 -7.30
CA LEU A 48 -5.81 -0.71 -7.99
C LEU A 48 -7.03 0.13 -7.67
N GLY A 49 -6.83 1.40 -7.34
CA GLY A 49 -7.94 2.29 -7.04
C GLY A 49 -7.62 3.75 -7.17
N ARG A 50 -8.59 4.56 -6.75
CA ARG A 50 -8.49 6.02 -6.73
C ARG A 50 -8.97 6.58 -5.41
N MET A 51 -8.24 7.57 -4.91
CA MET A 51 -8.64 8.45 -3.81
C MET A 51 -8.53 9.88 -4.32
N GLU A 52 -9.67 10.54 -4.47
CA GLU A 52 -9.83 11.84 -5.08
C GLU A 52 -9.12 11.89 -6.45
N ARG A 53 -8.05 12.67 -6.56
CA ARG A 53 -7.24 12.82 -7.78
C ARG A 53 -6.03 11.89 -7.86
N HIS A 54 -5.87 10.98 -6.90
CA HIS A 54 -4.69 10.12 -6.77
C HIS A 54 -5.02 8.69 -7.15
N TYR A 55 -4.25 8.12 -8.07
CA TYR A 55 -4.31 6.70 -8.40
C TYR A 55 -3.36 5.93 -7.47
N VAL A 56 -3.93 4.99 -6.74
CA VAL A 56 -3.31 4.28 -5.62
C VAL A 56 -3.16 2.80 -5.95
N VAL A 57 -2.00 2.24 -5.63
CA VAL A 57 -1.70 0.80 -5.69
C VAL A 57 -1.57 0.30 -4.26
N ILE A 58 -2.47 -0.57 -3.83
CA ILE A 58 -2.44 -1.18 -2.50
C ILE A 58 -1.89 -2.60 -2.61
N ALA A 59 -0.88 -2.94 -1.80
CA ALA A 59 -0.44 -4.31 -1.59
C ALA A 59 -0.54 -4.71 -0.12
N CYS A 60 -0.74 -6.01 0.13
CA CYS A 60 -0.61 -6.62 1.45
C CYS A 60 0.65 -7.47 1.47
N LEU A 61 1.39 -7.45 2.58
CA LEU A 61 2.49 -8.40 2.77
C LEU A 61 1.96 -9.84 2.80
N PRO A 62 2.76 -10.83 2.36
CA PRO A 62 2.37 -12.23 2.44
C PRO A 62 2.06 -12.65 3.88
N SER A 63 1.08 -13.53 4.06
CA SER A 63 0.72 -14.05 5.37
C SER A 63 1.94 -14.67 6.08
N GLY A 64 2.21 -14.23 7.30
CA GLY A 64 3.37 -14.70 8.07
C GLY A 64 4.68 -13.95 7.78
N SER A 65 4.72 -13.10 6.76
CA SER A 65 5.84 -12.20 6.47
C SER A 65 5.58 -10.85 7.12
N TYR A 66 6.44 -10.47 8.06
CA TYR A 66 6.34 -9.22 8.81
C TYR A 66 7.69 -8.51 8.88
N GLY A 67 7.64 -7.20 9.10
CA GLY A 67 8.83 -6.39 9.37
C GLY A 67 9.41 -5.72 8.13
N ALA A 68 10.51 -5.00 8.37
CA ALA A 68 11.09 -4.06 7.40
C ALA A 68 11.56 -4.73 6.10
N GLN A 69 12.12 -5.94 6.19
CA GLN A 69 12.63 -6.65 5.01
C GLN A 69 11.49 -7.02 4.05
N ALA A 70 10.43 -7.66 4.56
CA ALA A 70 9.27 -8.03 3.74
C ALA A 70 8.60 -6.79 3.12
N ALA A 71 8.52 -5.69 3.87
CA ALA A 71 8.03 -4.42 3.35
C ALA A 71 8.92 -3.85 2.24
N ALA A 72 10.24 -3.87 2.40
CA ALA A 72 11.18 -3.39 1.39
C ALA A 72 11.07 -4.20 0.08
N GLU A 73 11.04 -5.53 0.17
CA GLU A 73 10.87 -6.42 -0.99
C GLU A 73 9.54 -6.15 -1.72
N ALA A 74 8.45 -5.97 -0.97
CA ALA A 74 7.16 -5.62 -1.55
C ALA A 74 7.18 -4.27 -2.27
N VAL A 75 7.84 -3.27 -1.68
CA VAL A 75 8.01 -1.92 -2.27
C VAL A 75 8.86 -1.98 -3.53
N GLU A 76 9.96 -2.73 -3.54
CA GLU A 76 10.84 -2.86 -4.71
C GLU A 76 10.10 -3.47 -5.90
N ARG A 77 9.39 -4.57 -5.66
CA ARG A 77 8.52 -5.20 -6.67
C ARG A 77 7.43 -4.25 -7.15
N MET A 78 6.78 -3.53 -6.24
CA MET A 78 5.75 -2.54 -6.60
C MET A 78 6.29 -1.42 -7.48
N LYS A 79 7.49 -0.90 -7.20
CA LYS A 79 8.13 0.13 -8.03
C LYS A 79 8.55 -0.42 -9.39
N SER A 80 8.97 -1.68 -9.45
CA SER A 80 9.29 -2.36 -10.72
C SER A 80 8.04 -2.50 -11.60
N SER A 81 6.92 -2.92 -11.00
CA SER A 81 5.65 -3.04 -11.69
C SER A 81 5.08 -1.68 -12.06
N PHE A 82 5.06 -0.70 -11.17
CA PHE A 82 4.45 0.62 -11.39
C PHE A 82 5.50 1.73 -11.41
N PRO A 83 6.12 2.01 -12.57
CA PRO A 83 7.29 2.89 -12.66
C PRO A 83 7.00 4.36 -12.33
N MET A 84 5.72 4.76 -12.31
CA MET A 84 5.30 6.13 -12.02
C MET A 84 5.02 6.39 -10.54
N ILE A 85 5.20 5.38 -9.68
CA ILE A 85 5.11 5.57 -8.23
C ILE A 85 6.15 6.59 -7.75
N ARG A 86 5.66 7.63 -7.09
CA ARG A 86 6.47 8.73 -6.55
C ARG A 86 6.79 8.55 -5.07
N PHE A 87 5.86 7.96 -4.33
CA PHE A 87 6.03 7.65 -2.91
C PHE A 87 5.19 6.43 -2.54
N VAL A 88 5.63 5.74 -1.50
CA VAL A 88 4.94 4.58 -0.94
C VAL A 88 4.72 4.82 0.53
N LEU A 89 3.50 4.61 1.00
CA LEU A 89 3.12 4.71 2.40
C LEU A 89 3.05 3.31 3.00
N MET A 90 3.73 3.09 4.12
CA MET A 90 3.51 1.92 4.96
C MET A 90 2.48 2.32 6.03
N VAL A 91 1.26 1.81 5.93
CA VAL A 91 0.17 2.18 6.84
C VAL A 91 -0.35 0.94 7.54
N GLY A 92 -0.32 0.97 8.87
CA GLY A 92 -0.78 -0.12 9.71
C GLY A 92 -0.92 0.29 11.17
N VAL A 93 -1.34 -0.66 11.99
CA VAL A 93 -1.46 -0.49 13.43
C VAL A 93 -0.10 -0.78 14.07
N ALA A 94 0.30 0.06 15.01
CA ALA A 94 1.51 -0.11 15.79
C ALA A 94 1.23 -0.03 17.29
N GLY A 95 2.12 -0.62 18.09
CA GLY A 95 2.13 -0.42 19.54
C GLY A 95 2.82 0.90 19.89
N GLY A 96 2.25 1.67 20.81
CA GLY A 96 2.86 2.88 21.34
C GLY A 96 3.50 2.64 22.71
N ALA A 97 4.70 3.17 22.92
CA ALA A 97 5.34 3.26 24.24
C ALA A 97 5.29 4.74 24.69
N PRO A 98 4.40 5.11 25.63
CA PRO A 98 4.30 6.49 26.09
C PRO A 98 5.63 6.96 26.67
N THR A 99 6.16 8.06 26.13
CA THR A 99 7.37 8.72 26.66
C THR A 99 7.04 10.18 26.93
N GLN A 100 7.86 11.14 26.50
CA GLN A 100 7.49 12.57 26.58
C GLN A 100 6.44 12.97 25.54
N ALA A 101 6.32 12.20 24.45
CA ALA A 101 5.20 12.32 23.53
C ALA A 101 4.00 11.57 24.12
N ASP A 102 2.91 12.30 24.39
CA ASP A 102 1.63 11.77 24.89
C ASP A 102 0.88 11.03 23.77
N VAL A 103 1.48 9.95 23.26
CA VAL A 103 0.87 9.06 22.25
C VAL A 103 -0.18 8.18 22.93
N ARG A 104 -1.41 8.28 22.44
CA ARG A 104 -2.59 7.59 22.97
C ARG A 104 -3.15 6.60 21.98
N LEU A 105 -3.94 5.66 22.49
CA LEU A 105 -4.69 4.73 21.65
C LEU A 105 -5.63 5.53 20.74
N GLY A 106 -5.53 5.28 19.43
CA GLY A 106 -6.29 5.98 18.40
C GLY A 106 -5.54 7.10 17.70
N ASP A 107 -4.35 7.47 18.18
CA ASP A 107 -3.53 8.48 17.50
C ASP A 107 -2.97 7.95 16.16
N VAL A 108 -2.90 8.85 15.18
CA VAL A 108 -2.22 8.62 13.89
C VAL A 108 -0.90 9.38 13.91
N VAL A 109 0.21 8.65 13.76
CA VAL A 109 1.56 9.21 13.81
C VAL A 109 2.26 9.00 12.46
N GLY A 110 2.92 10.04 11.96
CA GLY A 110 3.79 9.97 10.78
C GLY A 110 5.24 10.32 11.17
N THR A 111 6.20 9.74 10.44
CA THR A 111 7.65 9.91 10.66
C THR A 111 8.35 10.33 9.40
#